data_AF-A0A917UIR8-F1
#
_entry.id   AF-A0A917UIR8-F1
#
_cell.length_a   1.000
_cell.length_b   1.000
_cell.length_c   1.000
_cell.angle_alpha   90.00
_cell.angle_beta   90.00
_cell.angle_gamma   90.00
#
_symmetry.space_group_name_H-M   'P 1'
#
loop_
_entity.id
_entity.type
_entity.pdbx_description
1 polymer ?
#
loop_
_entity_poly.entity_id
_entity_poly.type
_entity_poly.pdbx_seq_one_letter_code
_entity_poly.pdbx_strand_id
1 'polypeptide(L)'
;MAGVENDMRSIGELARDSGLGVSALRFYDRAGVLVPARVDPVSGYRWYEPEQLEEARVLARLRRAGMPLADVRLVLAGWSGADTGLVRKLLRAHLRRLEQGLSDARGEFSALRALLDHRENVMTSQRIAAVRLSAAAPELAAVLDTVRFAASTDPELPMLGGVLFDIEGEGLHAVATDRYRMAVARAGVAGHDGGRVQVVVPTPLADAMRALLDGEGPVRLSLDGDRVTLEAGDRQAAGRCLDHDFPDYRRLLPRAGGRRTVVEVAAFRQALETGPVRSGEAGAPDLSVLRVADGGTVTLCADADEDPDRVAVNREFLLAALAAGARDRLVLELGAPTAPIAIRRPDDEGALSLLMPVRLDD
;
A
#
# COMPACT_ATOMS: atom_id res chain seq x y z
N MET A 1 -21.39 53.70 -30.39
CA MET A 1 -20.40 52.93 -29.59
C MET A 1 -20.19 53.68 -28.29
N ALA A 2 -20.92 53.30 -27.24
CA ALA A 2 -20.85 53.93 -25.93
C ALA A 2 -20.81 52.81 -24.87
N GLY A 3 -19.83 52.87 -23.94
CA GLY A 3 -19.79 52.02 -22.75
C GLY A 3 -18.66 50.99 -22.68
N VAL A 4 -17.41 51.43 -22.70
CA VAL A 4 -16.28 50.67 -22.09
C VAL A 4 -15.47 51.66 -21.25
N GLU A 5 -16.10 52.22 -20.22
CA GLU A 5 -15.44 53.10 -19.25
C GLU A 5 -15.73 52.55 -17.83
N ASN A 6 -14.65 52.17 -17.13
CA ASN A 6 -14.54 51.72 -15.73
C ASN A 6 -15.10 50.34 -15.35
N ASP A 7 -14.40 49.26 -15.70
CA ASP A 7 -14.56 47.94 -15.02
C ASP A 7 -13.35 47.59 -14.12
N MET A 8 -12.72 48.64 -13.58
CA MET A 8 -11.64 48.51 -12.60
C MET A 8 -12.22 48.05 -11.26
N ARG A 9 -11.75 46.90 -10.76
CA ARG A 9 -12.22 46.34 -9.50
C ARG A 9 -11.44 46.93 -8.33
N SER A 10 -12.16 47.36 -7.31
CA SER A 10 -11.55 47.74 -6.05
C SER A 10 -10.91 46.53 -5.34
N ILE A 11 -9.96 46.79 -4.43
CA ILE A 11 -9.37 45.71 -3.61
C ILE A 11 -10.41 44.89 -2.82
N GLY A 12 -11.53 45.51 -2.44
CA GLY A 12 -12.61 44.82 -1.72
C GLY A 12 -13.44 43.90 -2.64
N GLU A 13 -13.67 44.30 -3.89
CA GLU A 13 -14.33 43.47 -4.90
C GLU A 13 -13.42 42.33 -5.33
N LEU A 14 -12.15 42.62 -5.67
CA LEU A 14 -11.18 41.59 -6.00
C LEU A 14 -11.04 40.57 -4.86
N ALA A 15 -11.04 41.02 -3.60
CA ALA A 15 -10.94 40.13 -2.45
C ALA A 15 -12.12 39.14 -2.37
N ARG A 16 -13.34 39.64 -2.58
CA ARG A 16 -14.55 38.80 -2.59
C ARG A 16 -14.53 37.81 -3.75
N ASP A 17 -14.15 38.25 -4.93
CA ASP A 17 -14.29 37.46 -6.16
C ASP A 17 -13.13 36.48 -6.41
N SER A 18 -11.96 36.72 -5.81
CA SER A 18 -10.79 35.85 -5.89
C SER A 18 -10.68 34.86 -4.71
N GLY A 19 -11.36 35.13 -3.60
CA GLY A 19 -11.21 34.38 -2.35
C GLY A 19 -9.93 34.70 -1.57
N LEU A 20 -9.19 35.74 -1.96
CA LEU A 20 -8.05 36.28 -1.21
C LEU A 20 -8.53 37.42 -0.30
N GLY A 21 -8.26 37.36 0.99
CA GLY A 21 -8.57 38.50 1.88
C GLY A 21 -7.82 39.78 1.48
N VAL A 22 -8.39 40.95 1.80
CA VAL A 22 -7.79 42.28 1.50
C VAL A 22 -6.35 42.40 2.02
N SER A 23 -6.07 41.86 3.21
CA SER A 23 -4.70 41.83 3.77
C SER A 23 -3.75 40.95 2.95
N ALA A 24 -4.25 39.87 2.35
CA ALA A 24 -3.44 39.00 1.49
C ALA A 24 -3.10 39.69 0.17
N LEU A 25 -4.06 40.38 -0.44
CA LEU A 25 -3.82 41.18 -1.65
C LEU A 25 -2.76 42.27 -1.43
N ARG A 26 -2.81 42.98 -0.28
CA ARG A 26 -1.76 43.94 0.11
C ARG A 26 -0.40 43.29 0.32
N PHE A 27 -0.36 42.05 0.84
CA PHE A 27 0.88 41.30 0.99
C PHE A 27 1.47 40.92 -0.36
N TYR A 28 0.65 40.42 -1.29
CA TYR A 28 1.10 39.99 -2.62
C TYR A 28 1.53 41.15 -3.52
N ASP A 29 0.90 42.32 -3.37
CA ASP A 29 1.36 43.57 -3.96
C ASP A 29 2.79 43.89 -3.51
N ARG A 30 3.04 43.97 -2.19
CA ARG A 30 4.39 44.22 -1.66
C ARG A 30 5.42 43.17 -2.04
N ALA A 31 5.00 41.91 -2.19
CA ALA A 31 5.86 40.81 -2.60
C ALA A 31 6.08 40.75 -4.13
N GLY A 32 5.45 41.63 -4.91
CA GLY A 32 5.55 41.67 -6.37
C GLY A 32 4.95 40.46 -7.06
N VAL A 33 3.95 39.81 -6.43
CA VAL A 33 3.30 38.60 -6.94
C VAL A 33 2.02 38.94 -7.70
N LEU A 34 1.25 39.91 -7.21
CA LEU A 34 0.07 40.44 -7.86
C LEU A 34 0.01 41.95 -7.62
N VAL A 35 0.57 42.71 -8.56
CA VAL A 35 0.70 44.17 -8.46
C VAL A 35 -0.59 44.84 -8.96
N PRO A 36 -1.21 45.76 -8.20
CA PRO A 36 -2.40 46.48 -8.66
C PRO A 36 -2.10 47.29 -9.92
N ALA A 37 -3.04 47.32 -10.86
CA ALA A 37 -2.93 48.14 -12.05
C ALA A 37 -2.89 49.64 -11.74
N ARG A 38 -3.57 50.09 -10.67
CA ARG A 38 -3.48 51.46 -10.19
C ARG A 38 -3.50 51.53 -8.66
N VAL A 39 -2.62 52.36 -8.11
CA VAL A 39 -2.63 52.75 -6.70
C VAL A 39 -2.87 54.25 -6.62
N ASP A 40 -3.88 54.66 -5.87
CA ASP A 40 -4.16 56.07 -5.60
C ASP A 40 -2.99 56.69 -4.81
N PRO A 41 -2.36 57.77 -5.29
CA PRO A 41 -1.17 58.36 -4.67
C PRO A 41 -1.44 59.05 -3.32
N VAL A 42 -2.69 59.40 -3.02
CA VAL A 42 -3.10 60.09 -1.79
C VAL A 42 -3.68 59.10 -0.78
N SER A 43 -4.62 58.26 -1.21
CA SER A 43 -5.31 57.32 -0.31
C SER A 43 -4.62 55.95 -0.19
N GLY A 44 -3.70 55.63 -1.10
CA GLY A 44 -3.08 54.30 -1.20
C GLY A 44 -4.06 53.20 -1.61
N TYR A 45 -5.24 53.58 -2.11
CA TYR A 45 -6.29 52.64 -2.52
C TYR A 45 -5.91 51.93 -3.81
N ARG A 46 -6.21 50.64 -3.90
CA ARG A 46 -5.75 49.74 -4.98
C ARG A 46 -6.89 49.35 -5.89
N TRP A 47 -6.63 49.43 -7.19
CA TRP A 47 -7.52 49.06 -8.27
C TRP A 47 -6.85 48.05 -9.18
N TYR A 48 -7.65 47.09 -9.66
CA TYR A 48 -7.20 45.96 -10.44
C TYR A 48 -8.02 45.82 -11.71
N GLU A 49 -7.35 45.47 -12.81
CA GLU A 49 -8.02 45.25 -14.10
C GLU A 49 -8.81 43.92 -14.08
N PRO A 50 -9.81 43.76 -14.96
CA PRO A 50 -10.61 42.54 -15.04
C PRO A 50 -9.80 41.25 -15.18
N GLU A 51 -8.68 41.29 -15.92
CA GLU A 51 -7.80 40.15 -16.19
C GLU A 51 -7.05 39.67 -14.94
N GLN A 52 -6.76 40.60 -14.02
CA GLN A 52 -6.06 40.28 -12.77
C GLN A 52 -6.90 39.44 -11.80
N LEU A 53 -8.21 39.33 -12.03
CA LEU A 53 -9.07 38.44 -11.26
C LEU A 53 -8.71 36.96 -11.50
N GLU A 54 -8.41 36.58 -12.75
CA GLU A 54 -8.05 35.19 -13.06
C GLU A 54 -6.70 34.83 -12.45
N GLU A 55 -5.71 35.74 -12.50
CA GLU A 55 -4.44 35.58 -11.81
C GLU A 55 -4.61 35.45 -10.29
N ALA A 56 -5.48 36.29 -9.69
CA ALA A 56 -5.80 36.23 -8.27
C ALA A 56 -6.47 34.91 -7.87
N ARG A 57 -7.35 34.36 -8.73
CA ARG A 57 -8.00 33.05 -8.51
C ARG A 57 -7.00 31.90 -8.58
N VAL A 58 -6.07 31.93 -9.54
CA VAL A 58 -4.97 30.95 -9.64
C VAL A 58 -4.09 31.03 -8.40
N LEU A 59 -3.67 32.24 -8.01
CA LEU A 59 -2.90 32.49 -6.79
C LEU A 59 -3.59 31.91 -5.54
N ALA A 60 -4.91 32.11 -5.40
CA ALA A 60 -5.69 31.56 -4.28
C ALA A 60 -5.70 30.02 -4.25
N ARG A 61 -5.71 29.35 -5.41
CA ARG A 61 -5.63 27.89 -5.52
C ARG A 61 -4.24 27.37 -5.16
N LEU A 62 -3.18 27.99 -5.68
CA LEU A 62 -1.80 27.59 -5.40
C LEU A 62 -1.45 27.76 -3.92
N ARG A 63 -1.92 28.85 -3.29
CA ARG A 63 -1.75 29.06 -1.85
C ARG A 63 -2.45 27.98 -1.03
N ARG A 64 -3.69 27.61 -1.39
CA ARG A 64 -4.42 26.52 -0.70
C ARG A 64 -3.72 25.16 -0.87
N ALA A 65 -3.07 24.95 -2.01
CA ALA A 65 -2.24 23.77 -2.26
C ALA A 65 -0.85 23.84 -1.58
N GLY A 66 -0.58 24.86 -0.75
CA GLY A 66 0.68 24.98 -0.02
C GLY A 66 1.90 25.25 -0.90
N MET A 67 1.72 25.80 -2.11
CA MET A 67 2.84 26.11 -3.00
C MET A 67 3.72 27.23 -2.42
N PRO A 68 5.06 27.09 -2.40
CA PRO A 68 5.96 28.14 -1.95
C PRO A 68 5.82 29.43 -2.77
N LEU A 69 5.96 30.58 -2.13
CA LEU A 69 5.75 31.88 -2.78
C LEU A 69 6.66 32.12 -3.99
N ALA A 70 7.88 31.59 -3.97
CA ALA A 70 8.81 31.67 -5.10
C ALA A 70 8.27 30.93 -6.33
N ASP A 71 7.70 29.73 -6.15
CA ASP A 71 7.13 28.93 -7.23
C ASP A 71 5.83 29.53 -7.75
N VAL A 72 5.00 30.09 -6.85
CA VAL A 72 3.79 30.82 -7.21
C VAL A 72 4.11 31.98 -8.17
N ARG A 73 5.18 32.74 -7.92
CA ARG A 73 5.60 33.83 -8.81
C ARG A 73 5.96 33.32 -10.20
N LEU A 74 6.68 32.20 -10.28
CA LEU A 74 7.06 31.60 -11.55
C LEU A 74 5.85 31.07 -12.31
N VAL A 75 4.89 30.46 -11.61
CA VAL A 75 3.64 29.99 -12.20
C VAL A 75 2.82 31.15 -12.76
N LEU A 76 2.65 32.25 -12.00
CA LEU A 76 1.91 33.41 -12.49
C LEU A 76 2.62 34.08 -13.67
N ALA A 77 3.96 34.22 -13.64
CA ALA A 77 4.71 34.77 -14.77
C ALA A 77 4.55 33.92 -16.06
N GLY A 78 4.58 32.58 -15.94
CA GLY A 78 4.31 31.68 -17.06
C GLY A 78 2.85 31.68 -17.51
N TRP A 79 1.92 31.92 -16.58
CA TRP A 79 0.48 32.02 -16.86
C TRP A 79 0.16 33.26 -17.70
N SER A 80 0.68 34.43 -17.34
CA SER A 80 0.49 35.68 -18.08
C SER A 80 1.29 35.72 -19.40
N GLY A 81 2.44 35.03 -19.44
CA GLY A 81 3.31 34.94 -20.62
C GLY A 81 2.99 33.80 -21.60
N ALA A 82 1.91 33.04 -21.37
CA ALA A 82 1.47 31.87 -22.16
C ALA A 82 2.47 30.69 -22.24
N ASP A 83 3.47 30.60 -21.35
CA ASP A 83 4.36 29.45 -21.22
C ASP A 83 3.69 28.35 -20.38
N THR A 84 2.76 27.65 -21.03
CA THR A 84 2.01 26.55 -20.42
C THR A 84 2.89 25.34 -20.08
N GLY A 85 4.05 25.19 -20.74
CA GLY A 85 5.00 24.11 -20.49
C GLY A 85 5.70 24.27 -19.14
N LEU A 86 6.19 25.47 -18.85
CA LEU A 86 6.81 25.79 -17.56
C LEU A 86 5.82 25.66 -16.41
N VAL A 87 4.60 26.18 -16.56
CA VAL A 87 3.54 26.08 -15.54
C VAL A 87 3.24 24.61 -15.23
N ARG A 88 3.06 23.77 -16.25
CA ARG A 88 2.79 22.34 -16.07
C ARG A 88 3.94 21.63 -15.35
N LYS A 89 5.19 21.96 -15.68
CA LYS A 89 6.39 21.40 -15.02
C LYS A 89 6.44 21.76 -13.53
N LEU A 90 6.16 23.02 -13.18
CA LEU A 90 6.16 23.49 -11.79
C LEU A 90 5.04 22.85 -10.97
N LEU A 91 3.83 22.72 -11.53
CA LEU A 91 2.72 22.05 -10.87
C LEU A 91 3.02 20.57 -10.59
N ARG A 92 3.57 19.85 -11.58
CA ARG A 92 3.99 18.44 -11.41
C ARG A 92 5.08 18.30 -10.34
N ALA A 93 6.07 19.19 -10.35
CA ALA A 93 7.15 19.16 -9.36
C ALA A 93 6.61 19.39 -7.93
N HIS A 94 5.67 20.32 -7.75
CA HIS A 94 5.04 20.56 -6.46
C HIS A 94 4.18 19.39 -5.99
N LEU A 95 3.39 18.80 -6.89
CA LEU A 95 2.60 17.60 -6.57
C LEU A 95 3.50 16.46 -6.08
N ARG A 96 4.61 16.17 -6.80
CA ARG A 96 5.58 15.16 -6.36
C ARG A 96 6.16 15.44 -4.97
N ARG A 97 6.49 16.70 -4.67
CA ARG A 97 7.00 17.07 -3.32
C ARG A 97 5.95 16.85 -2.23
N LEU A 98 4.68 17.17 -2.51
CA LEU A 98 3.59 16.93 -1.55
C LEU A 98 3.37 15.44 -1.32
N GLU A 99 3.38 14.63 -2.38
CA GLU A 99 3.25 13.17 -2.29
C GLU A 99 4.42 12.55 -1.52
N GLN A 100 5.65 12.98 -1.80
CA GLN A 100 6.83 12.53 -1.07
C GLN A 100 6.73 12.88 0.42
N GLY A 101 6.40 14.14 0.74
CA GLY A 101 6.24 14.56 2.13
C GLY A 101 5.12 13.81 2.86
N LEU A 102 4.03 13.45 2.17
CA LEU A 102 2.99 12.60 2.75
C LEU A 102 3.47 11.16 2.98
N SER A 103 4.25 10.61 2.05
CA SER A 103 4.87 9.29 2.20
C SER A 103 5.84 9.26 3.39
N ASP A 104 6.72 10.26 3.48
CA ASP A 104 7.69 10.40 4.57
C ASP A 104 6.96 10.54 5.91
N ALA A 105 5.95 11.42 6.00
CA ALA A 105 5.14 11.58 7.20
C ALA A 105 4.44 10.27 7.60
N ARG A 106 3.86 9.53 6.64
CA ARG A 106 3.26 8.22 6.91
C ARG A 106 4.30 7.21 7.41
N GLY A 107 5.52 7.24 6.88
CA GLY A 107 6.64 6.43 7.36
C GLY A 107 6.98 6.74 8.81
N GLU A 108 7.16 8.01 9.15
CA GLU A 108 7.44 8.48 10.51
C GLU A 108 6.34 8.11 11.51
N PHE A 109 5.07 8.33 11.15
CA PHE A 109 3.94 7.93 12.00
C PHE A 109 3.86 6.41 12.18
N SER A 110 4.22 5.64 11.16
CA SER A 110 4.28 4.18 11.27
C SER A 110 5.40 3.74 12.21
N ALA A 111 6.56 4.38 12.17
CA ALA A 111 7.67 4.14 13.08
C ALA A 111 7.29 4.49 14.54
N LEU A 112 6.65 5.64 14.77
CA LEU A 112 6.15 6.02 16.09
C LEU A 112 5.10 5.04 16.62
N ARG A 113 4.18 4.57 15.76
CA ARG A 113 3.22 3.55 16.15
C ARG A 113 3.90 2.25 16.52
N ALA A 114 4.92 1.82 15.77
CA ALA A 114 5.71 0.64 16.10
C ALA A 114 6.43 0.78 17.45
N LEU A 115 6.97 1.96 17.77
CA LEU A 115 7.58 2.24 19.09
C LEU A 115 6.56 2.22 20.24
N LEU A 116 5.36 2.76 20.02
CA LEU A 116 4.27 2.72 20.99
C LEU A 116 3.75 1.29 21.19
N ASP A 117 3.52 0.56 20.10
CA ASP A 117 3.12 -0.85 20.13
C ASP A 117 4.19 -1.66 20.89
N HIS A 118 5.49 -1.44 20.65
CA HIS A 118 6.57 -2.09 21.40
C HIS A 118 6.53 -1.75 22.90
N ARG A 119 6.26 -0.50 23.27
CA ARG A 119 6.13 -0.08 24.67
C ARG A 119 4.89 -0.70 25.36
N GLU A 120 3.78 -0.82 24.65
CA GLU A 120 2.55 -1.43 25.16
C GLU A 120 2.68 -2.97 25.23
N ASN A 121 3.41 -3.58 24.29
CA ASN A 121 3.59 -5.03 24.20
C ASN A 121 4.71 -5.58 25.09
N VAL A 122 5.71 -4.78 25.49
CA VAL A 122 6.69 -5.18 26.53
C VAL A 122 6.00 -5.53 27.86
N MET A 123 4.79 -5.02 28.12
CA MET A 123 3.99 -5.46 29.29
C MET A 123 3.27 -6.81 29.10
N THR A 124 3.30 -7.42 27.91
CA THR A 124 2.60 -8.67 27.59
C THR A 124 3.52 -9.77 27.06
N SER A 125 4.79 -9.80 27.45
CA SER A 125 5.55 -11.07 27.44
C SER A 125 5.09 -11.94 28.60
N GLN A 126 3.81 -12.36 28.59
CA GLN A 126 3.40 -13.50 29.40
C GLN A 126 4.10 -14.72 28.84
N ARG A 127 4.93 -15.37 29.65
CA ARG A 127 5.51 -16.68 29.38
C ARG A 127 4.42 -17.57 28.77
N ILE A 128 4.61 -18.01 27.54
CA ILE A 128 3.71 -18.95 26.88
C ILE A 128 3.64 -20.18 27.80
N ALA A 129 2.49 -20.37 28.47
CA ALA A 129 2.22 -21.63 29.14
C ALA A 129 2.29 -22.74 28.09
N ALA A 130 2.87 -23.89 28.43
CA ALA A 130 3.10 -24.96 27.46
C ALA A 130 1.81 -25.30 26.71
N VAL A 131 1.74 -24.96 25.42
CA VAL A 131 0.60 -25.25 24.55
C VAL A 131 0.89 -26.55 23.82
N ARG A 132 -0.11 -27.43 23.75
CA ARG A 132 -0.04 -28.64 22.93
C ARG A 132 -1.33 -28.76 22.16
N LEU A 133 -1.21 -28.84 20.84
CA LEU A 133 -2.34 -28.98 19.94
C LEU A 133 -2.11 -30.10 18.92
N SER A 134 -3.20 -30.60 18.38
CA SER A 134 -3.23 -31.61 17.32
C SER A 134 -3.81 -31.00 16.06
N ALA A 135 -3.23 -31.31 14.91
CA ALA A 135 -3.73 -30.91 13.60
C ALA A 135 -3.71 -32.11 12.64
N ALA A 136 -4.49 -32.08 11.57
CA ALA A 136 -4.31 -33.02 10.47
C ALA A 136 -3.04 -32.67 9.68
N ALA A 137 -2.16 -33.66 9.45
CA ALA A 137 -0.96 -33.46 8.64
C ALA A 137 -1.21 -32.77 7.28
N PRO A 138 -2.17 -33.22 6.45
CA PRO A 138 -2.39 -32.60 5.14
C PRO A 138 -2.89 -31.16 5.23
N GLU A 139 -3.64 -30.82 6.28
CA GLU A 139 -4.15 -29.46 6.48
C GLU A 139 -3.02 -28.51 6.89
N LEU A 140 -2.18 -28.91 7.85
CA LEU A 140 -1.02 -28.11 8.25
C LEU A 140 0.01 -27.99 7.11
N ALA A 141 0.19 -29.05 6.32
CA ALA A 141 1.04 -29.03 5.13
C ALA A 141 0.56 -27.97 4.12
N ALA A 142 -0.74 -28.02 3.78
CA ALA A 142 -1.34 -27.07 2.85
C ALA A 142 -1.24 -25.63 3.35
N VAL A 143 -1.39 -25.40 4.66
CA VAL A 143 -1.21 -24.07 5.27
C VAL A 143 0.22 -23.57 5.12
N LEU A 144 1.21 -24.39 5.44
CA LEU A 144 2.63 -24.01 5.29
C LEU A 144 2.98 -23.75 3.82
N ASP A 145 2.54 -24.62 2.90
CA ASP A 145 2.76 -24.46 1.46
C ASP A 145 2.11 -23.17 0.92
N THR A 146 0.95 -22.81 1.46
CA THR A 146 0.22 -21.58 1.06
C THR A 146 0.97 -20.32 1.46
N VAL A 147 1.62 -20.29 2.63
CA VAL A 147 2.21 -19.05 3.16
C VAL A 147 3.69 -18.91 2.89
N ARG A 148 4.41 -20.02 2.70
CA ARG A 148 5.87 -20.06 2.66
C ARG A 148 6.51 -19.12 1.65
N PHE A 149 5.85 -18.89 0.51
CA PHE A 149 6.37 -18.02 -0.55
C PHE A 149 6.50 -16.56 -0.11
N ALA A 150 5.73 -16.10 0.89
CA ALA A 150 5.70 -14.71 1.32
C ALA A 150 6.71 -14.38 2.44
N ALA A 151 7.43 -15.37 2.99
CA ALA A 151 8.44 -15.12 4.02
C ALA A 151 9.63 -14.35 3.45
N SER A 152 10.18 -13.40 4.22
CA SER A 152 11.32 -12.61 3.80
C SER A 152 12.61 -13.43 3.81
N THR A 153 13.49 -13.16 2.86
CA THR A 153 14.88 -13.63 2.84
C THR A 153 15.88 -12.50 3.11
N ASP A 154 15.37 -11.29 3.40
CA ASP A 154 16.17 -10.09 3.63
C ASP A 154 16.84 -10.18 5.03
N PRO A 155 18.19 -10.22 5.11
CA PRO A 155 18.88 -10.29 6.38
C PRO A 155 18.69 -9.01 7.24
N GLU A 156 18.26 -7.89 6.65
CA GLU A 156 17.94 -6.66 7.38
C GLU A 156 16.55 -6.73 8.06
N LEU A 157 15.73 -7.73 7.73
CA LEU A 157 14.38 -7.93 8.27
C LEU A 157 14.26 -9.29 8.97
N PRO A 158 15.08 -9.60 9.99
CA PRO A 158 15.10 -10.91 10.62
C PRO A 158 13.74 -11.30 11.24
N MET A 159 12.94 -10.34 11.70
CA MET A 159 11.58 -10.55 12.21
C MET A 159 10.60 -11.10 11.16
N LEU A 160 10.89 -10.92 9.87
CA LEU A 160 10.09 -11.41 8.74
C LEU A 160 10.67 -12.69 8.11
N GLY A 161 11.81 -13.18 8.62
CA GLY A 161 12.48 -14.39 8.17
C GLY A 161 11.80 -15.70 8.62
N GLY A 162 10.51 -15.66 8.96
CA GLY A 162 9.76 -16.77 9.50
C GLY A 162 8.27 -16.70 9.21
N VAL A 163 7.55 -17.73 9.67
CA VAL A 163 6.10 -17.86 9.59
C VAL A 163 5.52 -17.64 10.98
N LEU A 164 4.67 -16.65 11.13
CA LEU A 164 3.88 -16.46 12.34
C LEU A 164 2.85 -17.58 12.45
N PHE A 165 2.82 -18.28 13.58
CA PHE A 165 1.69 -19.08 14.03
C PHE A 165 0.91 -18.27 15.05
N ASP A 166 -0.32 -17.90 14.68
CA ASP A 166 -1.30 -17.24 15.55
C ASP A 166 -2.41 -18.23 15.89
N ILE A 167 -2.37 -18.76 17.11
CA ILE A 167 -3.25 -19.81 17.61
C ILE A 167 -4.30 -19.18 18.51
N GLU A 168 -5.57 -19.37 18.15
CA GLU A 168 -6.72 -18.85 18.90
C GLU A 168 -7.88 -19.84 18.81
N GLY A 169 -8.30 -20.39 19.96
CA GLY A 169 -9.31 -21.43 20.02
C GLY A 169 -8.92 -22.66 19.17
N GLU A 170 -9.82 -23.06 18.27
CA GLU A 170 -9.65 -24.21 17.36
C GLU A 170 -8.98 -23.83 16.02
N GLY A 171 -8.36 -22.66 15.92
CA GLY A 171 -7.71 -22.19 14.69
C GLY A 171 -6.23 -21.88 14.88
N LEU A 172 -5.41 -22.37 13.96
CA LEU A 172 -4.04 -21.90 13.75
C LEU A 172 -4.00 -21.12 12.44
N HIS A 173 -3.72 -19.82 12.52
CA HIS A 173 -3.38 -19.01 11.35
C HIS A 173 -1.88 -19.03 11.15
N ALA A 174 -1.43 -19.45 9.97
CA ALA A 174 -0.07 -19.22 9.53
C ALA A 174 -0.03 -17.93 8.71
N VAL A 175 0.98 -17.09 8.95
CA VAL A 175 1.15 -15.83 8.23
C VAL A 175 2.62 -15.61 7.89
N ALA A 176 2.91 -15.21 6.66
CA ALA A 176 4.24 -14.79 6.24
C ALA A 176 4.17 -13.50 5.41
N THR A 177 5.17 -12.64 5.51
CA THR A 177 5.25 -11.38 4.77
C THR A 177 6.69 -10.90 4.61
N ASP A 178 6.96 -10.12 3.56
CA ASP A 178 8.26 -9.52 3.25
C ASP A 178 8.19 -7.99 3.02
N ARG A 179 7.13 -7.34 3.52
CA ARG A 179 6.71 -5.94 3.28
C ARG A 179 6.02 -5.69 1.94
N TYR A 180 6.27 -6.49 0.91
CA TYR A 180 5.70 -6.31 -0.44
C TYR A 180 4.58 -7.29 -0.75
N ARG A 181 4.55 -8.42 -0.06
CA ARG A 181 3.49 -9.41 -0.11
C ARG A 181 3.20 -9.97 1.27
N MET A 182 2.01 -10.54 1.42
CA MET A 182 1.61 -11.27 2.61
C MET A 182 0.77 -12.48 2.20
N ALA A 183 0.90 -13.58 2.91
CA ALA A 183 0.04 -14.75 2.75
C ALA A 183 -0.48 -15.20 4.11
N VAL A 184 -1.75 -15.55 4.16
CA VAL A 184 -2.47 -16.03 5.34
C VAL A 184 -3.19 -17.32 4.97
N ALA A 185 -3.10 -18.34 5.81
CA ALA A 185 -3.87 -19.55 5.69
C ALA A 185 -4.21 -20.09 7.09
N ARG A 186 -5.29 -20.88 7.19
CA ARG A 186 -5.79 -21.41 8.45
C ARG A 186 -5.86 -22.94 8.42
N ALA A 187 -5.46 -23.56 9.53
CA ALA A 187 -5.73 -24.96 9.82
C ALA A 187 -6.63 -25.06 11.06
N GLY A 188 -7.51 -26.05 11.08
CA GLY A 188 -8.19 -26.54 12.26
C GLY A 188 -7.21 -27.21 13.22
N VAL A 189 -7.32 -26.88 14.50
CA VAL A 189 -6.51 -27.47 15.56
C VAL A 189 -7.39 -27.88 16.74
N ALA A 190 -7.00 -28.95 17.42
CA ALA A 190 -7.68 -29.45 18.61
C ALA A 190 -6.73 -29.49 19.82
N GLY A 191 -7.29 -29.40 21.03
CA GLY A 191 -6.52 -29.54 22.28
C GLY A 191 -5.95 -28.26 22.86
N HIS A 192 -6.27 -27.10 22.28
CA HIS A 192 -5.97 -25.78 22.86
C HIS A 192 -7.24 -25.11 23.37
N ASP A 193 -7.33 -24.92 24.69
CA ASP A 193 -8.42 -24.23 25.39
C ASP A 193 -7.94 -22.92 26.06
N GLY A 194 -6.66 -22.57 25.86
CA GLY A 194 -6.03 -21.39 26.43
C GLY A 194 -6.28 -20.10 25.66
N GLY A 195 -5.69 -19.00 26.14
CA GLY A 195 -5.70 -17.72 25.44
C GLY A 195 -4.96 -17.74 24.10
N ARG A 196 -5.05 -16.64 23.35
CA ARG A 196 -4.34 -16.47 22.08
C ARG A 196 -2.83 -16.56 22.27
N VAL A 197 -2.14 -17.34 21.43
CA VAL A 197 -0.68 -17.50 21.45
C VAL A 197 -0.11 -17.18 20.08
N GLN A 198 0.96 -16.38 20.06
CA GLN A 198 1.67 -16.02 18.84
C GLN A 198 3.15 -16.39 18.95
N VAL A 199 3.66 -17.09 17.95
CA VAL A 199 5.08 -17.41 17.82
C VAL A 199 5.53 -17.28 16.38
N VAL A 200 6.77 -16.83 16.15
CA VAL A 200 7.34 -16.75 14.80
C VAL A 200 8.31 -17.91 14.59
N VAL A 201 7.94 -18.85 13.74
CA VAL A 201 8.75 -20.03 13.42
C VAL A 201 9.73 -19.69 12.30
N PRO A 202 11.05 -19.79 12.50
CA PRO A 202 12.03 -19.49 11.46
C PRO A 202 11.79 -20.34 10.22
N THR A 203 12.01 -19.76 9.04
CA THR A 203 11.74 -20.41 7.76
C THR A 203 12.39 -21.81 7.62
N PRO A 204 13.67 -22.02 7.98
CA PRO A 204 14.27 -23.37 7.90
C PRO A 204 13.58 -24.40 8.79
N LEU A 205 13.04 -23.97 9.93
CA LEU A 205 12.30 -24.84 10.84
C LEU A 205 10.89 -25.13 10.31
N ALA A 206 10.21 -24.13 9.73
CA ALA A 206 8.94 -24.34 9.05
C ALA A 206 9.07 -25.31 7.86
N ASP A 207 10.17 -25.21 7.10
CA ASP A 207 10.49 -26.13 5.99
C ASP A 207 10.74 -27.56 6.51
N ALA A 208 11.49 -27.70 7.60
CA ALA A 208 11.71 -28.98 8.25
C ALA A 208 10.41 -29.59 8.78
N MET A 209 9.53 -28.78 9.37
CA MET A 209 8.19 -29.19 9.80
C MET A 209 7.36 -29.67 8.62
N ARG A 210 7.32 -28.90 7.53
CA ARG A 210 6.58 -29.25 6.32
C ARG A 210 7.02 -30.61 5.74
N ALA A 211 8.32 -30.92 5.76
CA ALA A 211 8.87 -32.20 5.30
C ALA A 211 8.48 -33.42 6.17
N LEU A 212 7.83 -33.22 7.32
CA LEU A 212 7.28 -34.30 8.15
C LEU A 212 5.79 -34.58 7.85
N LEU A 213 5.13 -33.75 7.06
CA LEU A 213 3.67 -33.73 6.91
C LEU A 213 3.14 -34.50 5.68
N ASP A 214 3.89 -35.47 5.17
CA ASP A 214 3.50 -36.25 3.98
C ASP A 214 2.53 -37.41 4.28
N GLY A 215 2.21 -37.65 5.56
CA GLY A 215 1.25 -38.68 5.99
C GLY A 215 -0.17 -38.14 6.16
N GLU A 216 -1.13 -39.03 6.43
CA GLU A 216 -2.54 -38.66 6.70
C GLU A 216 -2.89 -38.63 8.20
N GLY A 217 -1.96 -39.04 9.07
CA GLY A 217 -2.20 -39.11 10.51
C GLY A 217 -2.22 -37.73 11.19
N PRO A 218 -2.75 -37.66 12.43
CA PRO A 218 -2.67 -36.45 13.23
C PRO A 218 -1.21 -36.16 13.62
N VAL A 219 -0.87 -34.88 13.65
CA VAL A 219 0.43 -34.38 14.11
C VAL A 219 0.25 -33.54 15.35
N ARG A 220 1.26 -33.56 16.22
CA ARG A 220 1.24 -32.81 17.48
C ARG A 220 2.20 -31.65 17.40
N LEU A 221 1.68 -30.43 17.58
CA LEU A 221 2.48 -29.23 17.73
C LEU A 221 2.52 -28.85 19.21
N SER A 222 3.73 -28.65 19.75
CA SER A 222 3.94 -28.20 21.12
C SER A 222 4.76 -26.91 21.14
N LEU A 223 4.32 -25.95 21.94
CA LEU A 223 5.00 -24.69 22.22
C LEU A 223 5.35 -24.64 23.71
N ASP A 224 6.63 -24.50 24.02
CA ASP A 224 7.13 -24.38 25.40
C ASP A 224 8.16 -23.25 25.45
N GLY A 225 7.76 -22.11 26.03
CA GLY A 225 8.57 -20.89 26.00
C GLY A 225 8.86 -20.43 24.57
N ASP A 226 10.14 -20.37 24.21
CA ASP A 226 10.63 -20.01 22.87
C ASP A 226 10.82 -21.22 21.94
N ARG A 227 10.51 -22.44 22.38
CA ARG A 227 10.72 -23.66 21.61
C ARG A 227 9.41 -24.16 21.01
N VAL A 228 9.43 -24.42 19.70
CA VAL A 228 8.36 -25.09 18.97
C VAL A 228 8.81 -26.48 18.54
N THR A 229 7.93 -27.47 18.66
CA THR A 229 8.17 -28.86 18.28
C THR A 229 6.96 -29.40 17.53
N LEU A 230 7.19 -30.00 16.36
CA LEU A 230 6.20 -30.76 15.61
C LEU A 230 6.59 -32.25 15.63
N GLU A 231 5.66 -33.09 16.05
CA GLU A 231 5.79 -34.55 16.08
C GLU A 231 4.80 -35.17 15.08
N ALA A 232 5.32 -36.05 14.21
CA ALA A 232 4.55 -36.82 13.24
C ALA A 232 4.97 -38.29 13.35
N GLY A 233 4.23 -39.08 14.13
CA GLY A 233 4.59 -40.47 14.42
C GLY A 233 5.89 -40.57 15.23
N ASP A 234 6.91 -41.20 14.67
CA ASP A 234 8.25 -41.36 15.24
C ASP A 234 9.23 -40.25 14.83
N ARG A 235 8.82 -39.35 13.93
CA ARG A 235 9.63 -38.23 13.43
C ARG A 235 9.26 -36.95 14.17
N GLN A 236 10.25 -36.08 14.39
CA GLN A 236 10.02 -34.76 14.96
C GLN A 236 10.95 -33.70 14.38
N ALA A 237 10.46 -32.46 14.34
CA ALA A 237 11.22 -31.25 14.01
C ALA A 237 11.03 -30.24 15.12
N ALA A 238 12.13 -29.69 15.64
CA ALA A 238 12.07 -28.77 16.76
C ALA A 238 13.17 -27.71 16.69
N GLY A 239 12.87 -26.52 17.19
CA GLY A 239 13.81 -25.41 17.21
C GLY A 239 13.28 -24.22 17.99
N ARG A 240 14.06 -23.15 18.02
CA ARG A 240 13.68 -21.90 18.68
C ARG A 240 12.91 -21.00 17.72
N CYS A 241 11.87 -20.37 18.22
CA CYS A 241 11.16 -19.28 17.58
C CYS A 241 12.05 -18.04 17.50
N LEU A 242 11.72 -17.12 16.59
CA LEU A 242 12.36 -15.82 16.52
C LEU A 242 11.88 -14.96 17.70
N ASP A 243 12.81 -14.30 18.37
CA ASP A 243 12.54 -13.38 19.48
C ASP A 243 12.25 -11.97 18.95
N HIS A 244 11.25 -11.88 18.06
CA HIS A 244 10.85 -10.65 17.40
C HIS A 244 9.33 -10.58 17.27
N ASP A 245 8.78 -9.38 17.41
CA ASP A 245 7.38 -9.12 17.18
C ASP A 245 7.05 -9.19 15.67
N PHE A 246 6.01 -9.94 15.33
CA PHE A 246 5.48 -9.97 13.97
C PHE A 246 4.48 -8.81 13.77
N PRO A 247 4.43 -8.18 12.59
CA PRO A 247 3.45 -7.12 12.32
C PRO A 247 2.01 -7.56 12.58
N ASP A 248 1.14 -6.66 13.06
CA ASP A 248 -0.29 -6.94 13.24
C ASP A 248 -0.99 -7.11 11.88
N TYR A 249 -0.93 -8.34 11.35
CA TYR A 249 -1.44 -8.71 10.05
C TYR A 249 -2.95 -8.51 9.91
N ARG A 250 -3.71 -8.62 11.02
CA ARG A 250 -5.16 -8.46 11.02
C ARG A 250 -5.57 -7.04 10.61
N ARG A 251 -4.72 -6.04 10.88
CA ARG A 251 -4.90 -4.65 10.43
C ARG A 251 -4.59 -4.43 8.95
N LEU A 252 -3.85 -5.35 8.33
CA LEU A 252 -3.44 -5.29 6.93
C LEU A 252 -4.40 -6.03 5.99
N LEU A 253 -5.34 -6.82 6.53
CA LEU A 253 -6.35 -7.50 5.73
C LEU A 253 -7.23 -6.48 5.00
N PRO A 254 -7.43 -6.60 3.67
CA PRO A 254 -8.19 -5.63 2.89
C PRO A 254 -9.65 -5.62 3.37
N ARG A 255 -10.18 -4.42 3.52
CA ARG A 255 -11.62 -4.23 3.71
C ARG A 255 -12.31 -4.44 2.37
N ALA A 256 -13.47 -5.10 2.38
CA ALA A 256 -14.25 -5.36 1.18
C ALA A 256 -14.54 -4.04 0.43
N GLY A 257 -14.19 -3.97 -0.86
CA GLY A 257 -14.47 -2.78 -1.67
C GLY A 257 -13.76 -2.70 -3.02
N GLY A 258 -12.87 -3.65 -3.35
CA GLY A 258 -12.28 -3.72 -4.70
C GLY A 258 -13.20 -4.43 -5.70
N ARG A 259 -12.91 -4.24 -7.00
CA ARG A 259 -13.55 -5.02 -8.08
C ARG A 259 -13.06 -6.45 -7.97
N ARG A 260 -13.98 -7.39 -7.76
CA ARG A 260 -13.69 -8.83 -7.71
C ARG A 260 -13.89 -9.45 -9.07
N THR A 261 -12.93 -10.25 -9.51
CA THR A 261 -13.05 -11.10 -10.70
C THR A 261 -12.62 -12.52 -10.40
N VAL A 262 -13.19 -13.48 -11.11
CA VAL A 262 -12.73 -14.87 -11.09
C VAL A 262 -11.78 -15.07 -12.25
N VAL A 263 -10.62 -15.66 -11.98
CA VAL A 263 -9.65 -16.06 -13.00
C VAL A 263 -9.48 -17.57 -13.03
N GLU A 264 -9.36 -18.13 -14.22
CA GLU A 264 -8.87 -19.50 -14.43
C GLU A 264 -7.35 -19.49 -14.28
N VAL A 265 -6.83 -20.18 -13.27
CA VAL A 265 -5.42 -20.10 -12.87
C VAL A 265 -4.50 -20.55 -13.99
N ALA A 266 -4.83 -21.64 -14.69
CA ALA A 266 -4.01 -22.14 -15.78
C ALA A 266 -3.90 -21.13 -16.94
N ALA A 267 -5.04 -20.57 -17.39
CA ALA A 267 -5.06 -19.60 -18.48
C ALA A 267 -4.41 -18.27 -18.07
N PHE A 268 -4.66 -17.79 -16.85
CA PHE A 268 -4.10 -16.53 -16.36
C PHE A 268 -2.60 -16.64 -16.12
N ARG A 269 -2.12 -17.77 -15.58
CA ARG A 269 -0.69 -18.07 -15.48
C ARG A 269 -0.01 -18.08 -16.84
N GLN A 270 -0.59 -18.78 -17.82
CA GLN A 270 -0.06 -18.80 -19.19
C GLN A 270 0.00 -17.39 -19.80
N ALA A 271 -1.00 -16.56 -19.54
CA ALA A 271 -1.01 -15.16 -19.97
C ALA A 271 0.09 -14.35 -19.28
N LEU A 272 0.36 -14.57 -17.98
CA LEU A 272 1.45 -13.89 -17.26
C LEU A 272 2.85 -14.29 -17.76
N GLU A 273 3.02 -15.56 -18.09
CA GLU A 273 4.29 -16.14 -18.57
C GLU A 273 4.62 -15.74 -20.02
N THR A 274 3.60 -15.59 -20.88
CA THR A 274 3.79 -15.27 -22.31
C THR A 274 3.44 -13.84 -22.69
N GLY A 275 2.74 -13.11 -21.82
CA GLY A 275 2.23 -11.77 -22.05
C GLY A 275 3.23 -10.64 -21.79
N PRO A 276 2.79 -9.37 -21.97
CA PRO A 276 3.66 -8.21 -21.89
C PRO A 276 4.28 -8.03 -20.49
N VAL A 277 5.59 -7.83 -20.44
CA VAL A 277 6.37 -7.54 -19.24
C VAL A 277 6.95 -6.14 -19.32
N ARG A 278 6.82 -5.38 -18.23
CA ARG A 278 7.60 -4.16 -18.03
C ARG A 278 8.80 -4.52 -17.17
N SER A 279 9.96 -4.65 -17.78
CA SER A 279 11.20 -4.89 -17.06
C SER A 279 11.64 -3.62 -16.34
N GLY A 280 12.06 -3.76 -15.10
CA GLY A 280 12.62 -2.66 -14.34
C GLY A 280 14.03 -2.28 -14.81
N GLU A 281 14.56 -1.16 -14.32
CA GLU A 281 15.99 -0.86 -14.41
C GLU A 281 16.81 -1.97 -13.71
N ALA A 282 18.14 -1.98 -13.90
CA ALA A 282 19.01 -3.02 -13.37
C ALA A 282 18.79 -3.24 -11.85
N GLY A 283 18.20 -4.40 -11.51
CA GLY A 283 17.89 -4.80 -10.13
C GLY A 283 16.43 -4.65 -9.70
N ALA A 284 15.57 -4.01 -10.49
CA ALA A 284 14.13 -3.92 -10.23
C ALA A 284 13.37 -5.13 -10.80
N PRO A 285 12.26 -5.57 -10.17
CA PRO A 285 11.53 -6.76 -10.59
C PRO A 285 10.76 -6.54 -11.90
N ASP A 286 10.56 -7.62 -12.64
CA ASP A 286 9.65 -7.62 -13.79
C ASP A 286 8.21 -7.40 -13.33
N LEU A 287 7.52 -6.46 -13.99
CA LEU A 287 6.17 -6.07 -13.64
C LEU A 287 5.13 -6.59 -14.64
N SER A 288 3.99 -7.02 -14.12
CA SER A 288 2.75 -7.27 -14.87
C SER A 288 1.78 -6.12 -14.61
N VAL A 289 1.31 -5.47 -15.67
CA VAL A 289 0.31 -4.39 -15.58
C VAL A 289 -1.07 -4.99 -15.81
N LEU A 290 -1.91 -4.94 -14.79
CA LEU A 290 -3.26 -5.50 -14.78
C LEU A 290 -4.30 -4.41 -14.95
N ARG A 291 -5.34 -4.70 -15.72
CA ARG A 291 -6.57 -3.89 -15.82
C ARG A 291 -7.79 -4.78 -15.69
N VAL A 292 -8.83 -4.28 -15.06
CA VAL A 292 -10.17 -4.89 -15.09
C VAL A 292 -10.97 -4.24 -16.22
N ALA A 293 -11.24 -4.99 -17.28
CA ALA A 293 -12.07 -4.53 -18.40
C ALA A 293 -13.55 -4.37 -17.97
N ASP A 294 -14.35 -3.64 -18.76
CA ASP A 294 -15.78 -3.37 -18.48
C ASP A 294 -16.64 -4.63 -18.31
N GLY A 295 -16.18 -5.78 -18.83
CA GLY A 295 -16.80 -7.09 -18.63
C GLY A 295 -16.39 -7.83 -17.35
N GLY A 296 -15.60 -7.21 -16.47
CA GLY A 296 -15.07 -7.81 -15.25
C GLY A 296 -13.84 -8.69 -15.45
N THR A 297 -13.37 -8.91 -16.67
CA THR A 297 -12.18 -9.73 -16.95
C THR A 297 -10.88 -8.97 -16.65
N VAL A 298 -9.93 -9.62 -15.96
CA VAL A 298 -8.58 -9.06 -15.79
C VAL A 298 -7.73 -9.35 -17.04
N THR A 299 -7.12 -8.31 -17.59
CA THR A 299 -6.26 -8.37 -18.78
C THR A 299 -4.88 -7.81 -18.48
N LEU A 300 -3.87 -8.32 -19.18
CA LEU A 300 -2.51 -7.78 -19.15
C LEU A 300 -2.35 -6.69 -20.19
N CYS A 301 -1.88 -5.52 -19.77
CA CYS A 301 -1.66 -4.36 -20.63
C CYS A 301 -0.19 -4.23 -21.05
N ALA A 302 0.04 -3.73 -22.26
CA ALA A 302 1.35 -3.24 -22.69
C ALA A 302 1.53 -1.76 -22.28
N ASP A 303 2.78 -1.29 -22.18
CA ASP A 303 3.18 0.03 -21.66
C ASP A 303 2.49 1.26 -22.30
N ALA A 304 1.81 1.11 -23.43
CA ALA A 304 1.14 2.20 -24.16
C ALA A 304 -0.32 2.48 -23.71
N ASP A 305 -0.87 1.71 -22.77
CA ASP A 305 -2.26 1.88 -22.30
C ASP A 305 -2.31 2.95 -21.18
N GLU A 306 -2.69 4.20 -21.51
CA GLU A 306 -2.82 5.35 -20.57
C GLU A 306 -4.05 5.25 -19.63
N ASP A 307 -4.47 4.03 -19.26
CA ASP A 307 -5.60 3.82 -18.37
C ASP A 307 -5.23 4.18 -16.91
N PRO A 308 -5.93 5.11 -16.24
CA PRO A 308 -5.62 5.51 -14.87
C PRO A 308 -5.93 4.43 -13.82
N ASP A 309 -6.72 3.40 -14.17
CA ASP A 309 -7.11 2.33 -13.24
C ASP A 309 -6.19 1.09 -13.34
N ARG A 310 -5.07 1.19 -14.06
CA ARG A 310 -4.10 0.10 -14.19
C ARG A 310 -3.33 -0.13 -12.88
N VAL A 311 -3.09 -1.40 -12.56
CA VAL A 311 -2.34 -1.80 -11.36
C VAL A 311 -1.11 -2.60 -11.78
N ALA A 312 0.08 -2.10 -11.49
CA ALA A 312 1.32 -2.83 -11.74
C ALA A 312 1.71 -3.65 -10.51
N VAL A 313 2.15 -4.88 -10.75
CA VAL A 313 2.59 -5.80 -9.70
C VAL A 313 3.86 -6.51 -10.09
N ASN A 314 4.65 -6.93 -9.09
CA ASN A 314 5.74 -7.87 -9.33
C ASN A 314 5.17 -9.19 -9.90
N ARG A 315 5.61 -9.54 -11.11
CA ARG A 315 5.14 -10.74 -11.84
C ARG A 315 5.46 -12.03 -11.09
N GLU A 316 6.66 -12.14 -10.55
CA GLU A 316 7.09 -13.33 -9.81
C GLU A 316 6.19 -13.55 -8.58
N PHE A 317 5.89 -12.47 -7.86
CA PHE A 317 5.02 -12.55 -6.68
C PHE A 317 3.60 -12.94 -7.05
N LEU A 318 3.08 -12.43 -8.18
CA LEU A 318 1.77 -12.83 -8.69
C LEU A 318 1.73 -14.31 -9.07
N LEU A 319 2.73 -14.81 -9.80
CA LEU A 319 2.84 -16.22 -10.17
C LEU A 319 2.93 -17.13 -8.93
N ALA A 320 3.74 -16.73 -7.93
CA ALA A 320 3.85 -17.46 -6.67
C ALA A 320 2.52 -17.49 -5.90
N ALA A 321 1.80 -16.37 -5.84
CA ALA A 321 0.50 -16.30 -5.17
C ALA A 321 -0.58 -17.15 -5.88
N LEU A 322 -0.57 -17.22 -7.22
CA LEU A 322 -1.46 -18.10 -7.99
C LEU A 322 -1.16 -19.58 -7.69
N ALA A 323 0.13 -19.96 -7.64
CA ALA A 323 0.54 -21.31 -7.30
C ALA A 323 0.13 -21.70 -5.86
N ALA A 324 0.35 -20.81 -4.89
CA ALA A 324 -0.05 -20.99 -3.50
C ALA A 324 -1.58 -21.10 -3.30
N GLY A 325 -2.36 -20.54 -4.23
CA GLY A 325 -3.81 -20.68 -4.24
C GLY A 325 -4.27 -22.13 -4.37
N ALA A 326 -3.52 -23.00 -5.06
CA ALA A 326 -3.79 -24.43 -5.22
C ALA A 326 -5.26 -24.76 -5.60
N ARG A 327 -5.83 -23.96 -6.51
CA ARG A 327 -7.18 -24.10 -7.06
C ARG A 327 -7.14 -23.80 -8.55
N ASP A 328 -8.07 -24.39 -9.31
CA ASP A 328 -8.23 -24.08 -10.74
C ASP A 328 -8.78 -22.66 -10.96
N ARG A 329 -9.54 -22.15 -10.00
CA ARG A 329 -10.14 -20.82 -10.01
C ARG A 329 -9.78 -20.04 -8.76
N LEU A 330 -9.41 -18.79 -8.93
CA LEU A 330 -9.15 -17.84 -7.84
C LEU A 330 -9.93 -16.55 -8.05
N VAL A 331 -10.21 -15.86 -6.95
CA VAL A 331 -10.81 -14.53 -6.97
C VAL A 331 -9.71 -13.49 -6.80
N LEU A 332 -9.55 -12.61 -7.78
CA LEU A 332 -8.70 -11.43 -7.69
C LEU A 332 -9.57 -10.23 -7.32
N GLU A 333 -9.18 -9.52 -6.27
CA GLU A 333 -9.77 -8.25 -5.86
C GLU A 333 -8.78 -7.12 -6.14
N LEU A 334 -9.10 -6.27 -7.12
CA LEU A 334 -8.31 -5.10 -7.49
C LEU A 334 -9.01 -3.82 -7.05
N GLY A 335 -8.30 -3.00 -6.30
CA GLY A 335 -8.76 -1.68 -5.84
C GLY A 335 -8.23 -0.54 -6.72
N ALA A 336 -7.99 0.61 -6.10
CA ALA A 336 -7.26 1.70 -6.73
C ALA A 336 -5.80 1.27 -7.10
N PRO A 337 -5.11 1.95 -8.02
CA PRO A 337 -3.73 1.63 -8.43
C PRO A 337 -2.70 1.53 -7.30
N THR A 338 -2.99 2.14 -6.14
CA THR A 338 -2.12 2.14 -4.95
C THR A 338 -2.61 1.21 -3.84
N ALA A 339 -3.75 0.55 -4.03
CA ALA A 339 -4.32 -0.38 -3.07
C ALA A 339 -3.73 -1.79 -3.27
N PRO A 340 -3.52 -2.57 -2.19
CA PRO A 340 -3.10 -3.96 -2.29
C PRO A 340 -4.07 -4.79 -3.13
N ILE A 341 -3.53 -5.70 -3.93
CA ILE A 341 -4.33 -6.71 -4.63
C ILE A 341 -4.52 -7.90 -3.71
N ALA A 342 -5.74 -8.39 -3.63
CA ALA A 342 -6.08 -9.58 -2.86
C ALA A 342 -6.37 -10.76 -3.78
N ILE A 343 -5.81 -11.93 -3.47
CA ILE A 343 -6.05 -13.19 -4.17
C ILE A 343 -6.64 -14.15 -3.15
N ARG A 344 -7.85 -14.64 -3.43
CA ARG A 344 -8.65 -15.47 -2.53
C ARG A 344 -9.06 -16.77 -3.19
N ARG A 345 -9.27 -17.79 -2.36
CA ARG A 345 -9.95 -19.02 -2.79
C ARG A 345 -11.47 -18.78 -2.81
N PRO A 346 -12.21 -19.26 -3.81
CA PRO A 346 -13.67 -19.13 -3.83
C PRO A 346 -14.37 -19.92 -2.72
N ASP A 347 -13.74 -21.02 -2.28
CA ASP A 347 -14.22 -21.98 -1.28
C ASP A 347 -13.74 -21.71 0.14
N ASP A 348 -12.77 -20.80 0.32
CA ASP A 348 -12.09 -20.55 1.59
C ASP A 348 -11.71 -19.07 1.71
N GLU A 349 -12.51 -18.29 2.43
CA GLU A 349 -12.21 -16.87 2.71
C GLU A 349 -11.06 -16.68 3.71
N GLY A 350 -10.67 -17.74 4.44
CA GLY A 350 -9.59 -17.72 5.43
C GLY A 350 -8.20 -17.77 4.79
N ALA A 351 -8.09 -18.24 3.55
CA ALA A 351 -6.86 -18.20 2.76
C ALA A 351 -6.79 -16.93 1.89
N LEU A 352 -5.70 -16.18 2.03
CA LEU A 352 -5.52 -14.88 1.40
C LEU A 352 -4.06 -14.61 1.05
N SER A 353 -3.81 -14.22 -0.19
CA SER A 353 -2.54 -13.61 -0.60
C SER A 353 -2.75 -12.14 -0.93
N LEU A 354 -1.91 -11.26 -0.39
CA LEU A 354 -1.87 -9.84 -0.69
C LEU A 354 -0.59 -9.47 -1.39
N LEU A 355 -0.68 -8.66 -2.43
CA LEU A 355 0.45 -8.11 -3.17
C LEU A 355 0.35 -6.59 -3.19
N MET A 356 1.42 -5.91 -2.78
CA MET A 356 1.53 -4.47 -2.87
C MET A 356 1.73 -4.06 -4.34
N PRO A 357 0.99 -3.05 -4.84
CA PRO A 357 1.21 -2.55 -6.18
C PRO A 357 2.54 -1.78 -6.26
N VAL A 358 3.12 -1.77 -7.45
CA VAL A 358 4.32 -0.98 -7.78
C VAL A 358 3.86 0.30 -8.47
N ARG A 359 4.37 1.45 -8.02
CA ARG A 359 4.10 2.73 -8.71
C ARG A 359 4.74 2.69 -10.08
N LEU A 360 3.95 3.01 -11.11
CA LEU A 360 4.48 3.29 -12.44
C LEU A 360 4.92 4.76 -12.46
N ASP A 361 6.17 4.99 -12.83
CA ASP A 361 6.65 6.33 -13.18
C ASP A 361 6.20 6.63 -14.61
N ASP A 362 5.19 7.49 -14.74
CA ASP A 362 4.67 8.03 -16.00
C ASP A 362 5.43 9.28 -16.46
#